data_AF-A0A813C9N1-F1
#
_entry.id   AF-A0A813C9N1-F1
#
_cell.length_a   1.000
_cell.length_b   1.000
_cell.length_c   1.000
_cell.angle_alpha   90.00
_cell.angle_beta   90.00
_cell.angle_gamma   90.00
#
_symmetry.space_group_name_H-M   'P 1'
#
loop_
_entity.id
_entity.type
_entity.pdbx_description
1 polymer ?
#
loop_
_entity_poly.entity_id
_entity_poly.type
_entity_poly.pdbx_seq_one_letter_code
_entity_poly.pdbx_strand_id
1 'polypeptide(L)'
;MRLCPWQLCPWQEPPVTTTAPPEKNVSSTNSWDSIYQHRDFRASRRKAQAAAKKISELRGGASSLGLVGEMDDPKLSESWSLRTVRSSAFRAGVPIVILTNLILLGVEVVMSAELPPNAQIEAFQVANIVIVCFFFGEILLKLHAYGCKMMYFGKDRWWNWSDLLIFSMSVFEIVGEAMASVVFASQMDPTQLRTMRFLRMARALRGVRVLRLLQYLSALRTIVFSIVSTMGSVFWTSLLLVILFYLFGVLNTQIATDHCRALTHAEVPQKCDPELMRFWSSVPQAMLTLFLSITNGVSWDDCLQPLWDVSRVALVSLIVYIVITVFAVLNTVAASADGPP
;
A
#
# COMPACT_ATOMS: atom_id res chain seq x y z
N MET A 1 3.78 -43.45 -22.80
CA MET A 1 2.39 -43.71 -23.24
C MET A 1 1.49 -43.81 -22.01
N ARG A 2 0.46 -42.94 -21.94
CA ARG A 2 -0.92 -43.11 -21.43
C ARG A 2 -1.18 -43.82 -20.07
N LEU A 3 -1.68 -43.02 -19.12
CA LEU A 3 -2.99 -43.05 -18.41
C LEU A 3 -3.48 -44.30 -17.62
N CYS A 4 -4.12 -44.01 -16.47
CA CYS A 4 -4.89 -44.85 -15.51
C CYS A 4 -5.96 -45.77 -16.13
N PRO A 5 -6.51 -46.76 -15.37
CA PRO A 5 -7.78 -46.56 -14.63
C PRO A 5 -8.02 -47.44 -13.36
N TRP A 6 -9.03 -47.04 -12.57
CA TRP A 6 -9.67 -47.73 -11.43
C TRP A 6 -10.50 -48.97 -11.84
N GLN A 7 -10.67 -49.99 -10.95
CA GLN A 7 -12.00 -50.52 -10.48
C GLN A 7 -11.97 -51.89 -9.75
N LEU A 8 -12.83 -51.99 -8.72
CA LEU A 8 -13.54 -53.16 -8.13
C LEU A 8 -12.95 -53.97 -6.96
N CYS A 9 -13.45 -53.71 -5.74
CA CYS A 9 -14.02 -54.75 -4.84
C CYS A 9 -14.99 -54.13 -3.80
N PRO A 10 -16.12 -54.81 -3.44
CA PRO A 10 -17.21 -54.27 -2.63
C PRO A 10 -17.01 -54.55 -1.13
N TRP A 11 -17.45 -53.63 -0.27
CA TRP A 11 -17.44 -53.79 1.19
C TRP A 11 -18.86 -54.20 1.67
N GLN A 12 -18.97 -55.32 2.38
CA GLN A 12 -20.18 -55.78 3.08
C GLN A 12 -20.05 -55.48 4.58
N GLU A 13 -21.06 -54.86 5.18
CA GLU A 13 -21.12 -54.58 6.63
C GLU A 13 -21.60 -55.81 7.44
N PRO A 14 -20.95 -56.17 8.55
CA PRO A 14 -21.48 -57.13 9.52
C PRO A 14 -22.30 -56.44 10.65
N PRO A 15 -23.19 -57.19 11.35
CA PRO A 15 -24.34 -56.63 12.06
C PRO A 15 -24.02 -56.07 13.45
N VAL A 16 -24.75 -55.01 13.82
CA VAL A 16 -24.71 -54.35 15.13
C VAL A 16 -25.39 -55.23 16.18
N THR A 17 -24.64 -55.66 17.20
CA THR A 17 -25.19 -56.26 18.43
C THR A 17 -25.08 -55.25 19.56
N THR A 18 -26.24 -54.86 20.09
CA THR A 18 -26.43 -53.95 21.22
C THR A 18 -26.29 -54.68 22.55
N THR A 19 -25.15 -54.52 23.23
CA THR A 19 -25.08 -54.70 24.69
C THR A 19 -24.02 -53.77 25.28
N ALA A 20 -24.46 -52.78 26.06
CA ALA A 20 -23.57 -51.91 26.82
C ALA A 20 -23.13 -52.59 28.14
N PRO A 21 -21.84 -52.51 28.53
CA PRO A 21 -21.40 -52.70 29.90
C PRO A 21 -20.94 -51.36 30.54
N PRO A 22 -20.77 -51.32 31.88
CA PRO A 22 -21.18 -50.17 32.68
C PRO A 22 -20.10 -49.12 32.90
N GLU A 23 -20.61 -47.92 33.17
CA GLU A 23 -19.95 -46.70 33.61
C GLU A 23 -19.15 -46.92 34.91
N LYS A 24 -17.83 -46.70 34.87
CA LYS A 24 -17.01 -46.32 36.04
C LYS A 24 -15.92 -45.32 35.66
N ASN A 25 -16.04 -44.16 36.31
CA ASN A 25 -15.18 -42.99 36.34
C ASN A 25 -13.67 -43.28 36.39
N VAL A 26 -12.92 -42.62 35.50
CA VAL A 26 -11.57 -42.13 35.81
C VAL A 26 -11.58 -40.61 35.58
N SER A 27 -11.77 -39.91 36.68
CA SER A 27 -11.48 -38.49 36.82
C SER A 27 -9.98 -38.24 36.76
N SER A 28 -9.60 -37.22 35.99
CA SER A 28 -8.40 -36.35 36.09
C SER A 28 -7.53 -36.35 34.83
N THR A 29 -7.81 -35.41 33.94
CA THR A 29 -6.96 -34.24 33.67
C THR A 29 -7.60 -33.49 32.49
N ASN A 30 -8.15 -32.30 32.77
CA ASN A 30 -8.26 -31.11 31.89
C ASN A 30 -9.18 -30.11 32.60
N SER A 31 -8.72 -29.65 33.77
CA SER A 31 -9.45 -28.72 34.65
C SER A 31 -9.14 -27.24 34.39
N TRP A 32 -8.38 -26.93 33.33
CA TRP A 32 -7.90 -25.55 33.10
C TRP A 32 -8.47 -24.90 31.82
N ASP A 33 -8.84 -25.67 30.79
CA ASP A 33 -9.34 -25.08 29.52
C ASP A 33 -10.81 -24.60 29.59
N SER A 34 -11.64 -25.15 30.47
CA SER A 34 -13.07 -24.79 30.53
C SER A 34 -13.38 -23.57 31.41
N ILE A 35 -12.42 -23.08 32.20
CA ILE A 35 -12.66 -22.02 33.20
C ILE A 35 -12.32 -20.63 32.64
N TYR A 36 -11.35 -20.52 31.73
CA TYR A 36 -10.90 -19.21 31.22
C TYR A 36 -11.64 -18.68 29.99
N GLN A 37 -12.28 -19.53 29.17
CA GLN A 37 -12.92 -19.03 27.93
C GLN A 37 -14.34 -18.48 28.11
N HIS A 38 -15.10 -18.85 29.14
CA HIS A 38 -16.52 -18.49 29.22
C HIS A 38 -16.86 -17.33 30.16
N ARG A 39 -16.07 -17.07 31.20
CA ARG A 39 -16.39 -16.05 32.21
C ARG A 39 -15.94 -14.65 31.81
N ASP A 40 -14.75 -14.54 31.23
CA ASP A 40 -14.16 -13.25 30.86
C ASP A 40 -14.80 -12.66 29.61
N PHE A 41 -15.20 -13.46 28.61
CA PHE A 41 -15.88 -12.94 27.43
C PHE A 41 -17.28 -12.39 27.75
N ARG A 42 -18.03 -13.05 28.64
CA ARG A 42 -19.34 -12.55 29.11
C ARG A 42 -19.18 -11.33 30.02
N ALA A 43 -18.15 -11.29 30.86
CA ALA A 43 -17.83 -10.12 31.68
C ALA A 43 -17.41 -8.91 30.81
N SER A 44 -16.57 -9.12 29.79
CA SER A 44 -16.16 -8.10 28.84
C SER A 44 -17.32 -7.60 27.98
N ARG A 45 -18.22 -8.48 27.50
CA ARG A 45 -19.46 -8.05 26.83
C ARG A 45 -20.37 -7.24 27.74
N ARG A 46 -20.55 -7.65 29.00
CA ARG A 46 -21.37 -6.89 29.98
C ARG A 46 -20.76 -5.53 30.29
N LYS A 47 -19.43 -5.45 30.44
CA LYS A 47 -18.71 -4.16 30.61
C LYS A 47 -18.85 -3.28 29.38
N ALA A 48 -18.72 -3.83 28.17
CA ALA A 48 -18.91 -3.10 26.92
C ALA A 48 -20.35 -2.62 26.72
N GLN A 49 -21.35 -3.45 27.05
CA GLN A 49 -22.77 -3.08 27.01
C GLN A 49 -23.12 -2.02 28.07
N ALA A 50 -22.58 -2.13 29.28
CA ALA A 50 -22.76 -1.13 30.33
C ALA A 50 -22.11 0.21 29.96
N ALA A 51 -20.91 0.18 29.37
CA ALA A 51 -20.24 1.38 28.86
C ALA A 51 -21.03 2.02 27.70
N ALA A 52 -21.53 1.22 26.75
CA ALA A 52 -22.37 1.71 25.65
C ALA A 52 -23.68 2.34 26.16
N LYS A 53 -24.34 1.71 27.14
CA LYS A 53 -25.55 2.25 27.77
C LYS A 53 -25.25 3.56 28.50
N LYS A 54 -24.17 3.62 29.26
CA LYS A 54 -23.74 4.84 29.96
C LYS A 54 -23.41 5.99 28.99
N ILE A 55 -22.79 5.69 27.84
CA ILE A 55 -22.56 6.69 26.78
C ILE A 55 -23.89 7.17 26.18
N SER A 56 -24.86 6.27 25.97
CA SER A 56 -26.19 6.66 25.46
C SER A 56 -26.99 7.50 26.46
N GLU A 57 -26.89 7.21 27.75
CA GLU A 57 -27.53 7.97 28.83
C GLU A 57 -26.85 9.33 29.04
N LEU A 58 -25.51 9.38 29.00
CA LEU A 58 -24.77 10.64 29.01
C LEU A 58 -25.09 11.49 27.78
N ARG A 59 -25.26 10.88 26.61
CA ARG A 59 -25.70 11.58 25.39
C ARG A 59 -27.13 12.10 25.52
N GLY A 60 -28.07 11.28 26.00
CA GLY A 60 -29.45 11.71 26.24
C GLY A 60 -29.57 12.79 27.31
N GLY A 61 -28.79 12.67 28.39
CA GLY A 61 -28.70 13.65 29.47
C GLY A 61 -28.07 14.96 29.00
N ALA A 62 -26.99 14.90 28.22
CA ALA A 62 -26.34 16.09 27.68
C ALA A 62 -27.16 16.78 26.56
N SER A 63 -27.99 16.03 25.81
CA SER A 63 -29.05 16.60 24.97
C SER A 63 -30.15 17.27 25.79
N SER A 64 -30.57 16.69 26.92
CA SER A 64 -31.60 17.27 27.79
C SER A 64 -31.15 18.54 28.53
N LEU A 65 -29.85 18.67 28.80
CA LEU A 65 -29.21 19.82 29.43
C LEU A 65 -28.79 20.91 28.42
N GLY A 66 -29.06 20.72 27.12
CA GLY A 66 -28.65 21.67 26.07
C GLY A 66 -27.13 21.85 25.92
N LEU A 67 -26.33 20.99 26.56
CA LEU A 67 -24.86 21.02 26.53
C LEU A 67 -24.29 20.30 25.31
N VAL A 68 -25.02 19.33 24.78
CA VAL A 68 -24.84 18.86 23.40
C VAL A 68 -25.77 19.71 22.55
N GLY A 69 -25.26 20.87 22.14
CA GLY A 69 -25.75 21.49 20.92
C GLY A 69 -25.51 20.48 19.80
N GLU A 70 -26.56 19.75 19.43
CA GLU A 70 -26.69 19.21 18.09
C GLU A 70 -26.39 20.40 17.18
N MET A 71 -25.20 20.43 16.57
CA MET A 71 -24.86 21.41 15.55
C MET A 71 -25.58 21.04 14.25
N ASP A 72 -26.88 20.74 14.36
CA ASP A 72 -27.84 20.83 13.28
C ASP A 72 -28.10 22.32 13.13
N ASP A 73 -27.19 23.02 12.45
CA ASP A 73 -27.47 24.35 11.92
C ASP A 73 -28.69 24.22 10.99
N PRO A 74 -29.89 24.72 11.36
CA PRO A 74 -31.12 24.58 10.58
C PRO A 74 -31.12 25.49 9.33
N LYS A 75 -29.95 26.03 8.97
CA LYS A 75 -29.74 27.08 7.95
C LYS A 75 -28.89 26.64 6.77
N LEU A 76 -28.51 25.36 6.62
CA LEU A 76 -28.26 24.84 5.27
C LEU A 76 -29.63 24.61 4.61
N SER A 77 -30.20 25.71 4.12
CA SER A 77 -31.30 25.73 3.14
C SER A 77 -31.16 24.56 2.18
N GLU A 78 -32.25 23.85 1.86
CA GLU A 78 -32.33 22.89 0.75
C GLU A 78 -32.08 23.60 -0.60
N SER A 79 -30.86 24.09 -0.77
CA SER A 79 -30.37 24.67 -2.00
C SER A 79 -30.35 23.59 -3.05
N TRP A 80 -30.70 23.96 -4.29
CA TRP A 80 -30.57 23.10 -5.46
C TRP A 80 -29.19 22.41 -5.53
N SER A 81 -28.14 23.11 -5.07
CA SER A 81 -26.76 22.61 -5.03
C SER A 81 -26.61 21.35 -4.15
N LEU A 82 -27.19 21.36 -2.95
CA LEU A 82 -27.16 20.21 -2.03
C LEU A 82 -27.94 19.02 -2.59
N ARG A 83 -29.09 19.27 -3.25
CA ARG A 83 -29.90 18.23 -3.90
C ARG A 83 -29.15 17.59 -5.07
N THR A 84 -28.45 18.39 -5.87
CA THR A 84 -27.64 17.90 -6.99
C THR A 84 -26.48 17.03 -6.52
N VAL A 85 -25.68 17.49 -5.54
CA VAL A 85 -24.53 16.72 -5.03
C VAL A 85 -24.95 15.40 -4.38
N ARG A 86 -26.14 15.35 -3.75
CA ARG A 86 -26.69 14.13 -3.14
C ARG A 86 -27.42 13.22 -4.12
N SER A 87 -27.68 13.67 -5.34
CA SER A 87 -28.40 12.86 -6.35
C SER A 87 -27.65 11.56 -6.68
N SER A 88 -28.38 10.50 -7.02
CA SER A 88 -27.79 9.24 -7.47
C SER A 88 -27.03 9.42 -8.78
N ALA A 89 -27.55 10.25 -9.68
CA ALA A 89 -26.90 10.58 -10.95
C ALA A 89 -25.53 11.22 -10.76
N PHE A 90 -25.39 12.18 -9.83
CA PHE A 90 -24.09 12.78 -9.53
C PHE A 90 -23.12 11.77 -8.90
N ARG A 91 -23.61 10.97 -7.94
CA ARG A 91 -22.81 9.93 -7.27
C ARG A 91 -22.32 8.83 -8.22
N ALA A 92 -23.08 8.48 -9.26
CA ALA A 92 -22.67 7.52 -10.27
C ALA A 92 -21.86 8.16 -11.41
N GLY A 93 -22.21 9.38 -11.80
CA GLY A 93 -21.61 10.08 -12.95
C GLY A 93 -20.15 10.46 -12.74
N VAL A 94 -19.78 10.95 -11.55
CA VAL A 94 -18.39 11.35 -11.30
C VAL A 94 -17.40 10.17 -11.42
N PRO A 95 -17.64 9.00 -10.79
CA PRO A 95 -16.83 7.79 -11.02
C PRO A 95 -16.70 7.39 -12.49
N ILE A 96 -17.78 7.49 -13.26
CA ILE A 96 -17.76 7.16 -14.70
C ILE A 96 -16.81 8.11 -15.43
N VAL A 97 -16.86 9.42 -15.15
CA VAL A 97 -15.93 10.39 -15.74
C VAL A 97 -14.48 10.11 -15.34
N ILE A 98 -14.22 9.71 -14.09
CA ILE A 98 -12.88 9.31 -13.62
C ILE A 98 -12.37 8.10 -14.41
N LEU A 99 -13.20 7.08 -14.60
CA LEU A 99 -12.84 5.87 -15.36
C LEU A 99 -12.60 6.18 -16.84
N THR A 100 -13.45 7.01 -17.45
CA THR A 100 -13.25 7.46 -18.83
C THR A 100 -11.93 8.22 -18.98
N ASN A 101 -11.58 9.10 -18.03
CA ASN A 101 -10.29 9.80 -18.02
C ASN A 101 -9.11 8.81 -17.93
N LEU A 102 -9.22 7.76 -17.11
CA LEU A 102 -8.19 6.73 -17.01
C LEU A 102 -8.00 5.96 -18.33
N ILE A 103 -9.10 5.61 -19.00
CA ILE A 103 -9.06 4.95 -20.31
C ILE A 103 -8.42 5.87 -21.35
N LEU A 104 -8.84 7.14 -21.39
CA LEU A 104 -8.27 8.15 -22.30
C LEU A 104 -6.77 8.32 -22.08
N LEU A 105 -6.30 8.37 -20.82
CA LEU A 105 -4.88 8.42 -20.49
C LEU A 105 -4.13 7.18 -21.01
N GLY A 106 -4.72 5.99 -20.85
CA GLY A 106 -4.14 4.75 -21.37
C GLY A 106 -3.98 4.77 -22.90
N VAL A 107 -5.02 5.20 -23.61
CA VAL A 107 -4.98 5.35 -25.07
C VAL A 107 -3.98 6.43 -25.49
N GLU A 108 -3.95 7.58 -24.81
CA GLU A 108 -3.00 8.67 -25.06
C GLU A 108 -1.55 8.15 -24.95
N VAL A 109 -1.22 7.38 -23.92
CA VAL A 109 0.13 6.83 -23.72
C VAL A 109 0.53 5.88 -24.84
N VAL A 110 -0.37 4.99 -25.27
CA VAL A 110 -0.10 4.04 -26.36
C VAL A 110 0.10 4.77 -27.68
N MET A 111 -0.81 5.68 -28.02
CA MET A 111 -0.74 6.46 -29.27
C MET A 111 0.47 7.41 -29.28
N SER A 112 0.85 7.95 -28.12
CA SER A 112 2.01 8.85 -28.00
C SER A 112 3.35 8.11 -28.06
N ALA A 113 3.37 6.79 -27.87
CA ALA A 113 4.60 5.99 -27.98
C ALA A 113 5.10 5.88 -29.43
N GLU A 114 4.20 5.99 -30.41
CA GLU A 114 4.51 5.94 -31.84
C GLU A 114 4.91 7.31 -32.41
N LEU A 115 4.67 8.39 -31.67
CA LEU A 115 4.91 9.75 -32.12
C LEU A 115 6.34 10.24 -31.79
N PRO A 116 6.88 11.20 -32.58
CA PRO A 116 8.15 11.84 -32.27
C PRO A 116 8.16 12.46 -30.86
N PRO A 117 9.34 12.55 -30.21
CA PRO A 117 9.46 13.27 -28.94
C PRO A 117 8.91 14.70 -29.10
N ASN A 118 7.95 15.08 -28.26
CA ASN A 118 7.25 16.38 -28.21
C ASN A 118 6.04 16.54 -29.15
N ALA A 119 5.76 15.58 -30.04
CA ALA A 119 4.49 15.55 -30.76
C ALA A 119 3.37 15.07 -29.83
N GLN A 120 2.22 15.75 -29.88
CA GLN A 120 1.05 15.45 -29.08
C GLN A 120 -0.19 15.52 -29.95
N ILE A 121 -1.19 14.72 -29.63
CA ILE A 121 -2.48 14.74 -30.31
C ILE A 121 -3.34 15.80 -29.61
N GLU A 122 -3.68 16.86 -30.33
CA GLU A 122 -4.46 18.01 -29.80
C GLU A 122 -5.78 17.57 -29.15
N ALA A 123 -6.43 16.53 -29.69
CA ALA A 123 -7.66 15.97 -29.14
C ALA A 123 -7.52 15.52 -27.67
N PHE A 124 -6.40 14.92 -27.28
CA PHE A 124 -6.16 14.52 -25.88
C PHE A 124 -5.91 15.71 -24.97
N GLN A 125 -5.28 16.78 -25.48
CA GLN A 125 -5.10 18.02 -24.72
C GLN A 125 -6.45 18.68 -24.43
N VAL A 126 -7.31 18.79 -25.45
CA VAL A 126 -8.67 19.34 -25.30
C VAL A 126 -9.48 18.49 -24.32
N ALA A 127 -9.44 17.17 -24.46
CA ALA A 127 -10.13 16.26 -23.54
C ALA A 127 -9.64 16.42 -22.09
N ASN A 128 -8.33 16.55 -21.87
CA ASN A 128 -7.74 16.78 -20.56
C ASN A 128 -8.26 18.09 -19.94
N ILE A 129 -8.27 19.18 -20.70
CA ILE A 129 -8.80 20.48 -20.24
C ILE A 129 -10.29 20.37 -19.87
N VAL A 130 -11.11 19.74 -20.72
CA VAL A 130 -12.54 19.53 -20.46
C VAL A 130 -12.76 18.75 -19.16
N ILE A 131 -11.99 17.68 -18.94
CA ILE A 131 -12.08 16.87 -17.73
C ILE A 131 -11.65 17.66 -16.49
N VAL A 132 -10.57 18.44 -16.57
CA VAL A 132 -10.12 19.30 -15.45
C VAL A 132 -11.18 20.36 -15.12
N CYS A 133 -11.79 20.97 -16.13
CA CYS A 133 -12.90 21.91 -15.95
C CYS A 133 -14.13 21.26 -15.31
N PHE A 134 -14.49 20.03 -15.71
CA PHE A 134 -15.57 19.26 -15.09
C PHE A 134 -15.31 19.05 -13.59
N PHE A 135 -14.10 18.60 -13.24
CA PHE A 135 -13.73 18.38 -11.84
C PHE A 135 -13.61 19.67 -11.03
N PHE A 136 -13.23 20.78 -11.66
CA PHE A 136 -13.26 22.08 -11.01
C PHE A 136 -14.69 22.49 -10.67
N GLY A 137 -15.62 22.33 -11.62
CA GLY A 137 -17.05 22.55 -11.39
C GLY A 137 -17.62 21.67 -10.29
N GLU A 138 -17.19 20.40 -10.22
CA GLU A 138 -17.55 19.48 -9.13
C GLU A 138 -17.09 20.00 -7.76
N ILE A 139 -15.84 20.45 -7.64
CA ILE A 139 -15.28 21.00 -6.39
C ILE A 139 -16.03 22.28 -6.00
N LEU A 140 -16.30 23.18 -6.94
CA LEU A 140 -17.06 24.41 -6.67
C LEU A 140 -18.49 24.11 -6.23
N LEU A 141 -19.15 23.13 -6.85
CA LEU A 141 -20.50 22.72 -6.47
C LEU A 141 -20.51 22.12 -5.05
N LYS A 142 -19.54 21.27 -4.71
CA LYS A 142 -19.34 20.73 -3.36
C LYS A 142 -19.09 21.87 -2.35
N LEU A 143 -18.26 22.84 -2.71
CA LEU A 143 -17.93 23.99 -1.87
C LEU A 143 -19.17 24.85 -1.59
N HIS A 144 -19.99 25.10 -2.61
CA HIS A 144 -21.25 25.84 -2.46
C HIS A 144 -22.29 25.05 -1.66
N ALA A 145 -22.37 23.73 -1.85
CA ALA A 145 -23.35 22.88 -1.18
C ALA A 145 -23.06 22.69 0.32
N TYR A 146 -21.80 22.47 0.69
CA TYR A 146 -21.40 22.20 2.08
C TYR A 146 -20.88 23.44 2.82
N GLY A 147 -20.43 24.46 2.10
CA GLY A 147 -19.71 25.61 2.67
C GLY A 147 -18.25 25.30 3.03
N CYS A 148 -17.41 26.33 3.10
CA CYS A 148 -15.96 26.19 3.34
C CYS A 148 -15.63 25.47 4.66
N LYS A 149 -16.35 25.78 5.74
CA LYS A 149 -16.07 25.24 7.08
C LYS A 149 -16.34 23.73 7.12
N MET A 150 -17.49 23.29 6.62
CA MET A 150 -17.85 21.86 6.66
C MET A 150 -17.01 21.04 5.67
N MET A 151 -16.66 21.62 4.51
CA MET A 151 -15.87 20.91 3.50
C MET A 151 -14.44 20.62 3.98
N TYR A 152 -13.74 21.61 4.56
CA TYR A 152 -12.33 21.45 4.94
C TYR A 152 -12.08 21.06 6.40
N PHE A 153 -13.07 21.24 7.29
CA PHE A 153 -12.96 20.85 8.71
C PHE A 153 -13.94 19.73 9.12
N GLY A 154 -14.73 19.20 8.19
CA GLY A 154 -15.67 18.10 8.45
C GLY A 154 -15.01 16.71 8.45
N LYS A 155 -15.87 15.69 8.60
CA LYS A 155 -15.47 14.27 8.68
C LYS A 155 -14.72 13.78 7.43
N ASP A 156 -15.09 14.27 6.25
CA ASP A 156 -14.49 13.88 4.97
C ASP A 156 -13.39 14.86 4.49
N ARG A 157 -12.83 15.68 5.40
CA ARG A 157 -11.80 16.68 5.09
C ARG A 157 -10.63 16.12 4.27
N TRP A 158 -10.15 14.92 4.60
CA TRP A 158 -9.00 14.31 3.92
C TRP A 158 -9.27 14.04 2.43
N TRP A 159 -10.49 13.62 2.11
CA TRP A 159 -10.91 13.38 0.72
C TRP A 159 -11.05 14.69 -0.04
N ASN A 160 -11.64 15.72 0.58
CA ASN A 160 -11.76 17.04 -0.03
C ASN A 160 -10.40 17.71 -0.26
N TRP A 161 -9.46 17.57 0.69
CA TRP A 161 -8.07 18.02 0.51
C TRP A 161 -7.36 17.25 -0.61
N SER A 162 -7.60 15.95 -0.74
CA SER A 162 -7.05 15.16 -1.84
C SER A 162 -7.58 15.60 -3.21
N ASP A 163 -8.87 15.92 -3.31
CA ASP A 163 -9.50 16.43 -4.53
C ASP A 163 -8.87 17.76 -4.95
N LEU A 164 -8.69 18.67 -3.99
CA LEU A 164 -8.04 19.96 -4.20
C LEU A 164 -6.59 19.79 -4.65
N LEU A 165 -5.81 18.93 -3.98
CA LEU A 165 -4.42 18.66 -4.35
C LEU A 165 -4.30 18.13 -5.78
N ILE A 166 -5.13 17.15 -6.14
CA ILE A 166 -5.13 16.57 -7.49
C ILE A 166 -5.53 17.62 -8.55
N PHE A 167 -6.46 18.51 -8.21
CA PHE A 167 -6.85 19.62 -9.08
C PHE A 167 -5.68 20.59 -9.27
N SER A 168 -5.03 21.02 -8.18
CA SER A 168 -3.86 21.89 -8.22
C SER A 168 -2.72 21.31 -9.06
N MET A 169 -2.43 20.00 -8.92
CA MET A 169 -1.44 19.31 -9.76
C MET A 169 -1.82 19.34 -11.24
N SER A 170 -3.11 19.17 -11.56
CA SER A 170 -3.59 19.21 -12.95
C SER A 170 -3.51 20.62 -13.56
N VAL A 171 -3.79 21.66 -12.77
CA VAL A 171 -3.62 23.06 -13.19
C VAL A 171 -2.14 23.38 -13.40
N PHE A 172 -1.29 22.98 -12.45
CA PHE A 172 0.15 23.18 -12.54
C PHE A 172 0.73 22.55 -13.80
N GLU A 173 0.27 21.35 -14.15
CA GLU A 173 0.66 20.69 -15.39
C GLU A 173 0.23 21.48 -16.64
N ILE A 174 -1.05 21.83 -16.77
CA ILE A 174 -1.58 22.56 -17.94
C ILE A 174 -0.86 23.90 -18.10
N VAL A 175 -0.71 24.66 -17.01
CA VAL A 175 -0.01 25.95 -17.01
C VAL A 175 1.47 25.75 -17.33
N GLY A 176 2.11 24.70 -16.80
CA GLY A 176 3.49 24.36 -17.10
C GLY A 176 3.72 24.05 -18.58
N GLU A 177 2.82 23.30 -19.21
CA GLU A 177 2.87 23.01 -20.65
C GLU A 177 2.60 24.25 -21.51
N ALA A 178 1.64 25.09 -21.11
CA ALA A 178 1.37 26.34 -21.80
C ALA A 178 2.58 27.30 -21.72
N MET A 179 3.13 27.49 -20.52
CA MET A 179 4.32 28.33 -20.32
C MET A 179 5.53 27.79 -21.08
N ALA A 180 5.73 26.48 -21.08
CA ALA A 180 6.73 25.82 -21.91
C ALA A 180 6.57 26.16 -23.40
N SER A 181 5.36 25.99 -23.95
CA SER A 181 5.11 26.26 -25.37
C SER A 181 5.40 27.72 -25.77
N VAL A 182 5.17 28.68 -24.88
CA VAL A 182 5.40 30.11 -25.13
C VAL A 182 6.89 30.48 -24.97
N VAL A 183 7.54 29.99 -23.91
CA VAL A 183 8.94 30.33 -23.58
C VAL A 183 9.93 29.63 -24.50
N PHE A 184 9.63 28.41 -24.96
CA PHE A 184 10.53 27.62 -25.81
C PHE A 184 10.45 27.97 -27.31
N ALA A 185 9.77 29.07 -27.66
CA ALA A 185 9.74 29.60 -29.03
C ALA A 185 11.09 30.23 -29.46
N SER A 186 12.02 30.50 -28.52
CA SER A 186 13.33 31.10 -28.82
C SER A 186 14.49 30.36 -28.13
N GLN A 187 15.25 29.61 -28.93
CA GLN A 187 16.54 28.89 -28.67
C GLN A 187 16.60 27.96 -27.45
N MET A 188 17.07 26.72 -27.65
CA MET A 188 17.17 25.68 -26.61
C MET A 188 18.39 25.81 -25.69
N ASP A 189 18.20 26.35 -24.49
CA ASP A 189 19.17 26.25 -23.39
C ASP A 189 19.09 24.90 -22.64
N PRO A 190 20.18 24.43 -21.99
CA PRO A 190 20.17 23.20 -21.18
C PRO A 190 19.15 23.22 -20.03
N THR A 191 18.81 24.40 -19.52
CA THR A 191 17.74 24.60 -18.53
C THR A 191 16.37 24.19 -19.09
N GLN A 192 16.14 24.38 -20.38
CA GLN A 192 14.87 24.09 -21.06
C GLN A 192 14.66 22.58 -21.24
N LEU A 193 15.72 21.84 -21.53
CA LEU A 193 15.69 20.37 -21.58
C LEU A 193 15.34 19.77 -20.21
N ARG A 194 15.80 20.40 -19.11
CA ARG A 194 15.45 19.97 -17.76
C ARG A 194 13.97 20.20 -17.45
N THR A 195 13.43 21.35 -17.85
CA THR A 195 12.00 21.67 -17.70
C THR A 195 11.11 20.74 -18.51
N MET A 196 11.46 20.44 -19.77
CA MET A 196 10.72 19.49 -20.61
C MET A 196 10.69 18.08 -19.99
N ARG A 197 11.81 17.61 -19.43
CA ARG A 197 11.87 16.33 -18.71
C ARG A 197 10.98 16.32 -17.47
N PHE A 198 10.96 17.42 -16.73
CA PHE A 198 10.12 17.56 -15.55
C PHE A 198 8.63 17.55 -15.91
N LEU A 199 8.22 18.29 -16.95
CA LEU A 199 6.83 18.26 -17.44
C LEU A 199 6.44 16.86 -17.92
N ARG A 200 7.36 16.12 -18.55
CA ARG A 200 7.13 14.72 -18.93
C ARG A 200 6.87 13.82 -17.73
N MET A 201 7.60 14.01 -16.63
CA MET A 201 7.35 13.29 -15.37
C MET A 201 6.02 13.73 -14.73
N ALA A 202 5.68 15.02 -14.81
CA ALA A 202 4.42 15.54 -14.31
C ALA A 202 3.21 14.92 -15.02
N ARG A 203 3.32 14.58 -16.32
CA ARG A 203 2.26 13.83 -17.04
C ARG A 203 1.96 12.47 -16.42
N ALA A 204 2.97 11.78 -15.89
CA ALA A 204 2.75 10.51 -15.20
C ALA A 204 1.88 10.69 -13.95
N LEU A 205 1.88 11.87 -13.34
CA LEU A 205 1.02 12.21 -12.20
C LEU A 205 -0.46 12.33 -12.58
N ARG A 206 -0.83 12.42 -13.86
CA ARG A 206 -2.25 12.33 -14.29
C ARG A 206 -2.90 11.04 -13.80
N GLY A 207 -2.13 9.94 -13.70
CA GLY A 207 -2.60 8.68 -13.15
C GLY A 207 -3.12 8.78 -11.71
N VAL A 208 -2.58 9.72 -10.91
CA VAL A 208 -3.02 9.98 -9.52
C VAL A 208 -4.49 10.37 -9.44
N ARG A 209 -5.08 10.89 -10.53
CA ARG A 209 -6.51 11.21 -10.60
C ARG A 209 -7.41 9.99 -10.35
N VAL A 210 -6.93 8.78 -10.63
CA VAL A 210 -7.67 7.54 -10.32
C VAL A 210 -7.91 7.38 -8.81
N LEU A 211 -7.06 7.97 -7.95
CA LEU A 211 -7.25 7.92 -6.51
C LEU A 211 -8.53 8.63 -6.07
N ARG A 212 -9.09 9.53 -6.88
CA ARG A 212 -10.43 10.11 -6.64
C ARG A 212 -11.53 9.06 -6.65
N LEU A 213 -11.33 7.91 -7.29
CA LEU A 213 -12.31 6.82 -7.27
C LEU A 213 -12.49 6.24 -5.84
N LEU A 214 -11.45 6.32 -5.01
CA LEU A 214 -11.44 5.79 -3.65
C LEU A 214 -12.48 6.47 -2.74
N GLN A 215 -12.78 7.75 -2.95
CA GLN A 215 -13.81 8.45 -2.16
C GLN A 215 -15.24 8.09 -2.58
N TYR A 216 -15.43 7.62 -3.81
CA TYR A 216 -16.76 7.27 -4.34
C TYR A 216 -17.12 5.80 -4.11
N LEU A 217 -16.13 4.91 -4.17
CA LEU A 217 -16.34 3.47 -3.96
C LEU A 217 -16.05 3.11 -2.49
N SER A 218 -17.12 2.92 -1.71
CA SER A 218 -17.04 2.58 -0.28
C SER A 218 -16.24 1.31 0.01
N ALA A 219 -16.30 0.32 -0.90
CA ALA A 219 -15.47 -0.88 -0.82
C ALA A 219 -13.97 -0.55 -0.92
N LEU A 220 -13.56 0.27 -1.90
CA LEU A 220 -12.17 0.70 -2.04
C LEU A 220 -11.71 1.55 -0.86
N ARG A 221 -12.56 2.48 -0.40
CA ARG A 221 -12.31 3.29 0.80
C ARG A 221 -11.97 2.40 1.99
N THR A 222 -12.76 1.36 2.23
CA THR A 222 -12.59 0.44 3.37
C THR A 222 -11.27 -0.34 3.26
N ILE A 223 -10.92 -0.82 2.07
CA ILE A 223 -9.64 -1.49 1.82
C ILE A 223 -8.47 -0.55 2.11
N VAL A 224 -8.52 0.69 1.61
CA VAL A 224 -7.46 1.69 1.84
C VAL A 224 -7.31 2.03 3.32
N PHE A 225 -8.42 2.23 4.04
CA PHE A 225 -8.36 2.44 5.50
C PHE A 225 -7.74 1.24 6.22
N SER A 226 -8.03 0.02 5.78
CA SER A 226 -7.43 -1.19 6.33
C SER A 226 -5.92 -1.22 6.09
N ILE A 227 -5.46 -0.94 4.86
CA ILE A 227 -4.04 -0.84 4.53
C ILE A 227 -3.35 0.22 5.39
N VAL A 228 -3.89 1.44 5.43
CA VAL A 228 -3.32 2.55 6.22
C VAL A 228 -3.27 2.21 7.70
N SER A 229 -4.27 1.50 8.23
CA SER A 229 -4.28 1.07 9.64
C SER A 229 -3.15 0.09 9.95
N THR A 230 -2.79 -0.79 9.01
CA THR A 230 -1.68 -1.74 9.18
C THR A 230 -0.30 -1.11 8.94
N MET A 231 -0.21 0.01 8.22
CA MET A 231 1.07 0.63 7.86
C MET A 231 1.94 1.00 9.06
N GLY A 232 1.36 1.31 10.22
CA GLY A 232 2.14 1.56 11.43
C GLY A 232 3.01 0.37 11.84
N SER A 233 2.44 -0.84 11.84
CA SER A 233 3.17 -2.07 12.17
C SER A 233 4.17 -2.48 11.08
N VAL A 234 3.79 -2.30 9.82
CA VAL A 234 4.65 -2.56 8.65
C VAL A 234 5.83 -1.59 8.65
N PHE A 235 5.63 -0.33 9.04
CA PHE A 235 6.69 0.68 9.10
C PHE A 235 7.82 0.24 10.04
N TRP A 236 7.51 -0.15 11.27
CA TRP A 236 8.53 -0.60 12.23
C TRP A 236 9.26 -1.86 11.76
N THR A 237 8.51 -2.81 11.18
CA THR A 237 9.11 -4.02 10.60
C THR A 237 10.03 -3.68 9.43
N SER A 238 9.60 -2.80 8.53
CA SER A 238 10.40 -2.35 7.40
C SER A 238 11.65 -1.58 7.83
N LEU A 239 11.55 -0.76 8.89
CA LEU A 239 12.69 -0.05 9.47
C LEU A 239 13.73 -1.03 10.03
N LEU A 240 13.28 -2.07 10.76
CA LEU A 240 14.15 -3.13 11.25
C LEU A 240 14.86 -3.84 10.08
N LEU A 241 14.13 -4.17 9.01
CA LEU A 241 14.71 -4.78 7.81
C LEU A 241 15.77 -3.89 7.15
N VAL A 242 15.50 -2.58 7.00
CA VAL A 242 16.47 -1.63 6.43
C VAL A 242 17.74 -1.54 7.28
N ILE A 243 17.60 -1.56 8.62
CA ILE A 243 18.75 -1.60 9.53
C ILE A 243 19.56 -2.89 9.33
N LEU A 244 18.89 -4.05 9.23
CA LEU A 244 19.57 -5.32 8.95
C LEU A 244 20.30 -5.29 7.59
N PHE A 245 19.64 -4.81 6.53
CA PHE A 245 20.28 -4.66 5.20
C PHE A 245 21.53 -3.78 5.30
N TYR A 246 21.46 -2.69 6.05
CA TYR A 246 22.58 -1.79 6.23
C TYR A 246 23.74 -2.45 7.00
N LEU A 247 23.46 -3.08 8.15
CA LEU A 247 24.50 -3.70 8.98
C LEU A 247 25.24 -4.82 8.24
N PHE A 248 24.49 -5.76 7.65
CA PHE A 248 25.10 -6.86 6.90
C PHE A 248 25.67 -6.41 5.55
N GLY A 249 25.07 -5.39 4.93
CA GLY A 249 25.57 -4.79 3.68
C GLY A 249 26.93 -4.13 3.88
N VAL A 250 27.08 -3.31 4.93
CA VAL A 250 28.38 -2.70 5.29
C VAL A 250 29.42 -3.77 5.58
N LEU A 251 29.08 -4.78 6.40
CA LEU A 251 30.02 -5.86 6.75
C LEU A 251 30.54 -6.60 5.51
N ASN A 252 29.66 -7.06 4.62
CA ASN A 252 30.06 -7.83 3.44
C ASN A 252 30.78 -6.96 2.40
N THR A 253 30.35 -5.71 2.19
CA THR A 253 31.07 -4.77 1.32
C THR A 253 32.47 -4.46 1.85
N GLN A 254 32.65 -4.29 3.16
CA GLN A 254 33.98 -4.08 3.75
C GLN A 254 34.89 -5.28 3.51
N ILE A 255 34.41 -6.50 3.81
CA ILE A 255 35.17 -7.73 3.60
C ILE A 255 35.54 -7.92 2.12
N ALA A 256 34.58 -7.74 1.21
CA ALA A 256 34.83 -7.85 -0.23
C ALA A 256 35.83 -6.80 -0.73
N THR A 257 35.70 -5.55 -0.27
CA THR A 257 36.61 -4.45 -0.64
C THR A 257 38.03 -4.72 -0.16
N ASP A 258 38.18 -5.15 1.10
CA ASP A 258 39.49 -5.44 1.68
C ASP A 258 40.16 -6.64 1.01
N HIS A 259 39.38 -7.66 0.63
CA HIS A 259 39.86 -8.78 -0.18
C HIS A 259 40.35 -8.32 -1.57
N CYS A 260 39.55 -7.53 -2.29
CA CYS A 260 39.96 -7.00 -3.60
C CYS A 260 41.22 -6.12 -3.51
N ARG A 261 41.35 -5.32 -2.45
CA ARG A 261 42.54 -4.49 -2.18
C ARG A 261 43.76 -5.36 -1.92
N ALA A 262 43.63 -6.41 -1.12
CA ALA A 262 44.72 -7.35 -0.85
C ALA A 262 45.24 -8.01 -2.13
N LEU A 263 44.35 -8.43 -3.04
CA LEU A 263 44.73 -8.99 -4.35
C LEU A 263 45.47 -7.99 -5.24
N THR A 264 45.13 -6.70 -5.15
CA THR A 264 45.76 -5.64 -5.96
C THR A 264 47.19 -5.33 -5.47
N HIS A 265 47.44 -5.50 -4.18
CA HIS A 265 48.74 -5.24 -3.54
C HIS A 265 49.61 -6.50 -3.39
N ALA A 266 49.18 -7.65 -3.92
CA ALA A 266 49.98 -8.87 -3.94
C ALA A 266 51.20 -8.73 -4.87
N GLU A 267 52.24 -9.56 -4.65
CA GLU A 267 53.46 -9.59 -5.48
C GLU A 267 53.15 -9.74 -6.98
N VAL A 268 52.10 -10.50 -7.31
CA VAL A 268 51.49 -10.54 -8.64
C VAL A 268 50.06 -10.01 -8.51
N PRO A 269 49.77 -8.78 -8.97
CA PRO A 269 48.44 -8.20 -8.87
C PRO A 269 47.39 -9.04 -9.60
N GLN A 270 46.36 -9.46 -8.87
CA GLN A 270 45.23 -10.21 -9.42
C GLN A 270 44.00 -9.30 -9.50
N LYS A 271 43.21 -9.43 -10.57
CA LYS A 271 41.92 -8.74 -10.68
C LYS A 271 40.91 -9.36 -9.72
N CYS A 272 40.11 -8.53 -9.07
CA CYS A 272 39.04 -9.01 -8.21
C CYS A 272 37.95 -9.71 -9.04
N ASP A 273 37.30 -10.71 -8.44
CA ASP A 273 36.23 -11.47 -9.08
C ASP A 273 35.05 -10.55 -9.49
N PRO A 274 34.65 -10.53 -10.77
CA PRO A 274 33.51 -9.74 -11.23
C PRO A 274 32.18 -10.13 -10.58
N GLU A 275 31.96 -11.41 -10.24
CA GLU A 275 30.72 -11.82 -9.56
C GLU A 275 30.66 -11.32 -8.12
N LEU A 276 31.80 -11.32 -7.40
CA LEU A 276 31.90 -10.68 -6.09
C LEU A 276 31.54 -9.19 -6.17
N MET A 277 32.06 -8.47 -7.17
CA MET A 277 31.80 -7.03 -7.34
C MET A 277 30.38 -6.73 -7.84
N ARG A 278 29.73 -7.66 -8.54
CA ARG A 278 28.33 -7.54 -8.95
C ARG A 278 27.40 -7.40 -7.75
N PHE A 279 27.68 -8.13 -6.67
CA PHE A 279 26.84 -8.16 -5.46
C PHE A 279 27.34 -7.24 -4.35
N TRP A 280 28.65 -7.13 -4.17
CA TRP A 280 29.26 -6.56 -2.95
C TRP A 280 30.12 -5.31 -3.19
N SER A 281 30.06 -4.70 -4.38
CA SER A 281 30.87 -3.52 -4.75
C SER A 281 30.63 -2.26 -3.92
N SER A 282 29.42 -2.06 -3.40
CA SER A 282 29.05 -0.88 -2.62
C SER A 282 27.95 -1.20 -1.62
N VAL A 283 27.84 -0.38 -0.56
CA VAL A 283 26.81 -0.58 0.47
C VAL A 283 25.38 -0.58 -0.12
N PRO A 284 24.98 0.37 -1.00
CA PRO A 284 23.65 0.32 -1.62
C PRO A 284 23.42 -0.95 -2.46
N GLN A 285 24.45 -1.40 -3.19
CA GLN A 285 24.37 -2.62 -3.99
C GLN A 285 24.25 -3.88 -3.11
N ALA A 286 24.99 -3.93 -2.00
CA ALA A 286 24.90 -5.02 -1.04
C ALA A 286 23.53 -5.01 -0.33
N MET A 287 23.01 -3.84 0.06
CA MET A 287 21.65 -3.72 0.60
C MET A 287 20.59 -4.22 -0.39
N LEU A 288 20.72 -3.87 -1.68
CA LEU A 288 19.84 -4.36 -2.74
C LEU A 288 19.96 -5.89 -2.90
N THR A 289 21.18 -6.42 -2.90
CA THR A 289 21.44 -7.87 -2.99
C THR A 289 20.77 -8.62 -1.83
N LEU A 290 20.94 -8.12 -0.60
CA LEU A 290 20.31 -8.68 0.59
C LEU A 290 18.77 -8.64 0.50
N PHE A 291 18.20 -7.53 0.01
CA PHE A 291 16.76 -7.43 -0.24
C PHE A 291 16.29 -8.42 -1.31
N LEU A 292 17.00 -8.56 -2.42
CA LEU A 292 16.65 -9.50 -3.50
C LEU A 292 16.72 -10.95 -3.04
N SER A 293 17.68 -11.29 -2.16
CA SER A 293 17.86 -12.65 -1.64
C SER A 293 16.69 -13.16 -0.77
N ILE A 294 15.93 -12.26 -0.14
CA ILE A 294 14.76 -12.61 0.69
C ILE A 294 13.43 -12.43 -0.03
N THR A 295 13.41 -11.65 -1.12
CA THR A 295 12.20 -11.38 -1.93
C THR A 295 12.10 -12.28 -3.17
N ASN A 296 12.96 -13.30 -3.28
CA ASN A 296 13.10 -14.18 -4.44
C ASN A 296 13.47 -13.43 -5.74
N GLY A 297 14.19 -12.31 -5.63
CA GLY A 297 14.74 -11.59 -6.79
C GLY A 297 16.04 -12.20 -7.32
N VAL A 298 16.83 -12.83 -6.44
CA VAL A 298 18.04 -13.60 -6.76
C VAL A 298 18.15 -14.76 -5.77
N SER A 299 18.72 -15.89 -6.18
CA SER A 299 18.98 -16.98 -5.23
C SER A 299 20.01 -16.51 -4.21
N TRP A 300 19.76 -16.74 -2.93
CA TRP A 300 20.75 -16.46 -1.88
C TRP A 300 22.04 -17.25 -2.09
N ASP A 301 21.97 -18.39 -2.77
CA ASP A 301 23.13 -19.19 -3.16
C ASP A 301 24.03 -18.45 -4.15
N ASP A 302 23.46 -17.77 -5.16
CA ASP A 302 24.22 -16.99 -6.14
C ASP A 302 25.02 -15.86 -5.48
N CYS A 303 24.48 -15.28 -4.41
CA CYS A 303 25.15 -14.23 -3.63
C CYS A 303 26.18 -14.78 -2.64
N LEU A 304 26.00 -16.04 -2.21
CA LEU A 304 26.88 -16.74 -1.27
C LEU A 304 28.10 -17.32 -1.98
N GLN A 305 27.95 -17.85 -3.20
CA GLN A 305 29.01 -18.50 -3.98
C GLN A 305 30.30 -17.65 -4.07
N PRO A 306 30.26 -16.36 -4.42
CA PRO A 306 31.47 -15.53 -4.50
C PRO A 306 32.16 -15.29 -3.15
N LEU A 307 31.48 -15.52 -2.02
CA LEU A 307 32.04 -15.30 -0.68
C LEU A 307 32.84 -16.50 -0.14
N TRP A 308 32.72 -17.69 -0.76
CA TRP A 308 33.40 -18.91 -0.31
C TRP A 308 34.92 -18.75 -0.29
N ASP A 309 35.48 -18.14 -1.33
CA ASP A 309 36.92 -17.96 -1.50
C ASP A 309 37.44 -16.66 -0.84
N VAL A 310 36.53 -15.83 -0.30
CA VAL A 310 36.87 -14.52 0.28
C VAL A 310 37.06 -14.62 1.79
N SER A 311 36.02 -15.04 2.52
CA SER A 311 36.05 -15.08 3.98
C SER A 311 34.93 -15.93 4.56
N ARG A 312 35.30 -16.81 5.49
CA ARG A 312 34.34 -17.57 6.30
C ARG A 312 33.41 -16.66 7.11
N VAL A 313 33.87 -15.48 7.52
CA VAL A 313 33.06 -14.52 8.27
C VAL A 313 31.94 -13.96 7.38
N ALA A 314 32.25 -13.64 6.12
CA ALA A 314 31.24 -13.17 5.16
C ALA A 314 30.17 -14.25 4.90
N LEU A 315 30.62 -15.49 4.66
CA LEU A 315 29.74 -16.65 4.47
C LEU A 315 28.76 -16.83 5.65
N VAL A 316 29.30 -16.90 6.87
CA VAL A 316 28.47 -17.06 8.09
C VAL A 316 27.56 -15.86 8.28
N SER A 317 28.03 -14.64 8.00
CA SER A 317 27.21 -13.44 8.13
C SER A 317 25.99 -13.46 7.21
N LEU A 318 26.14 -13.93 5.97
CA LEU A 318 25.04 -14.02 5.01
C LEU A 318 24.02 -15.09 5.45
N ILE A 319 24.49 -16.25 5.92
CA ILE A 319 23.62 -17.31 6.45
C ILE A 319 22.84 -16.81 7.67
N VAL A 320 23.52 -16.16 8.62
CA VAL A 320 22.89 -15.57 9.82
C VAL A 320 21.85 -14.53 9.42
N TYR A 321 22.15 -13.65 8.46
CA TYR A 321 21.20 -12.70 7.92
C TYR A 321 19.95 -13.38 7.35
N ILE A 322 20.11 -14.41 6.52
CA ILE A 322 18.98 -15.13 5.90
C ILE A 322 18.12 -15.76 6.98
N VAL A 323 18.73 -16.44 7.95
CA VAL A 323 18.02 -17.05 9.08
C VAL A 323 17.24 -16.00 9.86
N ILE A 324 17.90 -14.93 10.33
CA ILE A 324 17.25 -13.85 11.10
C ILE A 324 16.10 -13.24 10.32
N THR A 325 16.30 -12.96 9.03
CA THR A 325 15.32 -12.23 8.23
C THR A 325 14.12 -13.11 7.85
N VAL A 326 14.34 -14.38 7.52
CA VAL A 326 13.25 -15.34 7.29
C VAL A 326 12.44 -15.53 8.57
N PHE A 327 13.09 -15.70 9.73
CA PHE A 327 12.37 -15.78 11.00
C PHE A 327 11.62 -14.48 11.33
N ALA A 328 12.22 -13.31 11.10
CA ALA A 328 11.56 -12.02 11.32
C ALA A 328 10.31 -11.86 10.43
N VAL A 329 10.40 -12.23 9.15
CA VAL A 329 9.27 -12.18 8.22
C VAL A 329 8.19 -13.20 8.61
N LEU A 330 8.55 -14.43 8.94
CA LEU A 330 7.57 -15.44 9.35
C LEU A 330 6.86 -15.05 10.65
N ASN A 331 7.60 -14.53 11.63
CA ASN A 331 7.04 -14.10 12.91
C ASN A 331 6.14 -12.87 12.77
N THR A 332 6.45 -11.95 11.85
CA THR A 332 5.60 -10.76 11.63
C THR A 332 4.33 -11.13 10.89
N VAL A 333 4.40 -12.05 9.92
CA VAL A 333 3.20 -12.61 9.28
C VAL A 333 2.33 -13.35 10.30
N ALA A 334 2.92 -14.20 11.14
CA ALA A 334 2.20 -14.91 12.20
C ALA A 334 1.56 -13.92 13.19
N ALA A 335 2.30 -12.92 13.66
CA ALA A 335 1.78 -11.90 14.58
C ALA A 335 0.62 -11.08 13.97
N SER A 336 0.63 -10.84 12.65
CA SER A 336 -0.49 -10.18 11.97
C SER A 336 -1.72 -11.07 11.80
N ALA A 337 -1.55 -12.40 11.78
CA ALA A 337 -2.64 -13.36 11.65
C ALA A 337 -3.41 -13.55 12.97
N ASP A 338 -2.74 -13.42 14.12
CA ASP A 338 -3.35 -13.69 15.42
C ASP A 338 -4.23 -12.54 15.96
N GLY A 339 -4.16 -11.33 15.38
CA GLY A 339 -4.98 -10.17 15.80
C GLY A 339 -4.71 -9.73 17.26
N PRO A 340 -5.08 -8.50 17.64
CA PRO A 340 -5.00 -8.11 19.05
C PRO A 340 -6.07 -8.87 19.87
N PRO A 341 -5.78 -9.23 21.14
CA PRO A 341 -6.73 -9.91 22.03
C PRO A 341 -7.97 -9.07 22.38
#